data_AF-A0A5M6CQR8-F1
#
_entry.id   AF-A0A5M6CQR8-F1
#
_cell.length_a   1.000
_cell.length_b   1.000
_cell.length_c   1.000
_cell.angle_alpha   90.00
_cell.angle_beta   90.00
_cell.angle_gamma   90.00
#
_symmetry.space_group_name_H-M   'P 1'
#
loop_
_entity.id
_entity.type
_entity.pdbx_description
1 polymer ?
#
loop_
_entity_poly.entity_id
_entity_poly.type
_entity_poly.pdbx_seq_one_letter_code
_entity_poly.pdbx_strand_id
1 'polypeptide(L)'
;MNLVTFIMACFFFLAALVIFWGILNFDKIVIENEMLIVYSILGYKKKEIYLPAVQDWIEMPKKDKYSSWFEMTIYGESDKYSVSSRVYKNYDKLKSEIGRYAFRNRSKEKEIKLRNTRRIGYVLLALGVLILILTGCWAVKKEDPDLTSVDIRLVTDVLDNDPYIIKGSKGARSIEIQLKSYPEFTFNISGAAYKAMYAEDYVNTVKRGDSVFIGIKTADYNKKIIRTEPLNFWDKTIKCNSIDVIELADVSSEYLALRDYNAAHHNNSKTTGVVFMLILGLFFITLGLVTLRSKKDSLI
;
A
#
# COMPACT_ATOMS: atom_id res chain seq x y z
N MET A 1 14.68 -14.28 17.76
CA MET A 1 14.67 -13.59 16.45
C MET A 1 13.32 -12.90 16.32
N ASN A 2 13.27 -11.56 16.25
CA ASN A 2 12.01 -10.82 16.27
C ASN A 2 11.25 -10.97 14.95
N LEU A 3 9.91 -10.98 14.98
CA LEU A 3 9.06 -11.18 13.79
C LEU A 3 9.42 -10.22 12.64
N VAL A 4 9.81 -8.97 12.95
CA VAL A 4 10.28 -7.99 11.97
C VAL A 4 11.57 -8.42 11.27
N THR A 5 12.54 -8.98 12.02
CA THR A 5 13.78 -9.52 11.42
C THR A 5 13.50 -10.75 10.57
N PHE A 6 12.52 -11.58 10.94
CA PHE A 6 12.09 -12.72 10.12
C PHE A 6 11.37 -12.27 8.84
N ILE A 7 10.45 -11.30 8.93
CA ILE A 7 9.74 -10.74 7.76
C ILE A 7 10.72 -10.05 6.82
N MET A 8 11.67 -9.26 7.33
CA MET A 8 12.74 -8.68 6.51
C MET A 8 13.60 -9.78 5.88
N ALA A 9 14.01 -10.80 6.62
CA ALA A 9 14.77 -11.92 6.06
C ALA A 9 13.98 -12.64 4.94
N CYS A 10 12.69 -12.90 5.15
CA CYS A 10 11.80 -13.45 4.12
C CYS A 10 11.68 -12.53 2.90
N PHE A 11 11.55 -11.22 3.10
CA PHE A 11 11.47 -10.24 2.01
C PHE A 11 12.77 -10.21 1.20
N PHE A 12 13.93 -10.14 1.86
CA PHE A 12 15.23 -10.17 1.18
C PHE A 12 15.50 -11.52 0.52
N PHE A 13 15.07 -12.63 1.12
CA PHE A 13 15.15 -13.95 0.52
C PHE A 13 14.27 -14.06 -0.73
N LEU A 14 13.03 -13.56 -0.68
CA LEU A 14 12.14 -13.48 -1.84
C LEU A 14 12.72 -12.57 -2.92
N ALA A 15 13.26 -11.40 -2.56
CA ALA A 15 13.93 -10.51 -3.50
C ALA A 15 15.15 -11.18 -4.14
N ALA A 16 15.96 -11.89 -3.36
CA ALA A 16 17.10 -12.66 -3.85
C ALA A 16 16.65 -13.79 -4.78
N LEU A 17 15.57 -14.51 -4.46
CA LEU A 17 14.99 -15.53 -5.34
C LEU A 17 14.49 -14.93 -6.65
N VAL A 18 13.85 -13.75 -6.62
CA VAL A 18 13.39 -13.05 -7.83
C VAL A 18 14.57 -12.62 -8.70
N ILE A 19 15.63 -12.07 -8.09
CA ILE A 19 16.86 -11.68 -8.79
C ILE A 19 17.54 -12.91 -9.37
N PHE A 20 17.69 -13.98 -8.58
CA PHE A 20 18.31 -15.23 -9.00
C PHE A 20 17.54 -15.91 -10.13
N TRP A 21 16.21 -15.96 -10.03
CA TRP A 21 15.33 -16.42 -11.09
C TRP A 21 15.46 -15.56 -12.35
N GLY A 22 15.59 -14.24 -12.19
CA GLY A 22 15.91 -13.32 -13.29
C GLY A 22 17.22 -13.67 -13.98
N ILE A 23 18.29 -13.93 -13.22
CA ILE A 23 19.61 -14.32 -13.72
C ILE A 23 19.55 -15.65 -14.50
N LEU A 24 18.86 -16.66 -13.95
CA LEU A 24 18.69 -17.97 -14.61
C LEU A 24 17.88 -17.90 -15.92
N ASN A 25 17.06 -16.86 -16.07
CA ASN A 25 16.28 -16.60 -17.27
C ASN A 25 16.98 -15.68 -18.28
N PHE A 26 18.22 -15.26 -18.03
CA PHE A 26 19.03 -14.70 -19.10
C PHE A 26 19.40 -15.82 -20.08
N ASP A 27 19.08 -15.56 -21.34
CA ASP A 27 19.43 -16.44 -22.43
C ASP A 27 20.59 -15.84 -23.23
N LYS A 28 21.39 -16.70 -23.85
CA LYS A 28 22.38 -16.36 -24.86
C LYS A 28 21.83 -16.85 -26.20
N ILE A 29 21.71 -15.95 -27.17
CA ILE A 29 21.19 -16.27 -28.50
C ILE A 29 22.35 -16.33 -29.48
N VAL A 30 22.43 -17.42 -30.23
CA VAL A 30 23.40 -17.62 -31.32
C VAL A 30 22.65 -18.03 -32.58
N ILE A 31 23.09 -17.55 -33.74
CA ILE A 31 22.61 -18.04 -35.04
C ILE A 31 23.72 -18.91 -35.63
N GLU A 32 23.40 -20.18 -35.91
CA GLU A 32 24.29 -21.16 -36.54
C GLU A 32 23.50 -21.94 -37.59
N ASN A 33 24.02 -22.06 -38.82
CA ASN A 33 23.42 -22.86 -39.89
C ASN A 33 21.90 -22.66 -40.05
N GLU A 34 21.47 -21.40 -40.19
CA GLU A 34 20.06 -21.00 -40.32
C GLU A 34 19.16 -21.37 -39.12
N MET A 35 19.75 -21.73 -37.99
CA MET A 35 19.04 -21.98 -36.73
C MET A 35 19.37 -20.88 -35.73
N LEU A 36 18.32 -20.35 -35.09
CA LEU A 36 18.43 -19.53 -33.89
C LEU A 36 18.40 -20.45 -32.68
N ILE A 37 19.53 -20.56 -31.99
CA ILE A 37 19.71 -21.40 -30.82
C ILE A 37 19.74 -20.51 -29.59
N VAL A 38 18.86 -20.80 -28.64
CA VAL A 38 18.74 -20.14 -27.36
C VAL A 38 19.39 -21.03 -26.31
N TYR A 39 20.50 -20.55 -25.77
CA TYR A 39 21.19 -21.17 -24.63
C TYR A 39 20.76 -20.50 -23.34
N SER A 40 20.64 -21.26 -22.27
CA SER A 40 20.62 -20.73 -20.90
C SER A 40 21.96 -20.09 -20.55
N ILE A 41 22.00 -19.26 -19.50
CA ILE A 41 23.26 -18.74 -18.95
C ILE A 41 24.22 -19.86 -18.48
N LEU A 42 23.69 -21.05 -18.17
CA LEU A 42 24.46 -22.24 -17.78
C LEU A 42 24.94 -23.07 -18.99
N GLY A 43 24.69 -22.62 -20.22
CA GLY A 43 25.14 -23.28 -21.45
C GLY A 43 24.24 -24.40 -21.97
N TYR A 44 23.18 -24.79 -21.25
CA TYR A 44 22.18 -25.74 -21.77
C TYR A 44 21.34 -25.12 -22.88
N LYS A 45 21.09 -25.87 -23.95
CA LYS A 45 20.17 -25.50 -25.02
C LYS A 45 18.73 -25.49 -24.50
N LYS A 46 18.08 -24.31 -24.53
CA LYS A 46 16.68 -24.12 -24.13
C LYS A 46 15.72 -24.24 -25.31
N LYS A 47 16.10 -23.70 -26.48
CA LYS A 47 15.23 -23.66 -27.66
C LYS A 47 16.06 -23.60 -28.95
N GLU A 48 15.56 -24.22 -30.00
CA GLU A 48 16.10 -24.12 -31.36
C GLU A 48 14.96 -23.71 -32.30
N ILE A 49 15.19 -22.70 -33.12
CA ILE A 49 14.21 -22.17 -34.07
C ILE A 49 14.84 -22.18 -35.45
N TYR A 50 14.29 -22.96 -36.37
CA TYR A 50 14.70 -22.95 -37.76
C TYR A 50 14.21 -21.66 -38.44
N LEU A 51 15.13 -20.80 -38.86
CA LEU A 51 14.82 -19.46 -39.37
C LEU A 51 13.92 -19.47 -40.61
N PRO A 52 14.09 -20.38 -41.59
CA PRO A 52 13.19 -20.47 -42.74
C PRO A 52 11.76 -20.92 -42.39
N ALA A 53 11.55 -21.56 -41.23
CA ALA A 53 10.21 -21.91 -40.73
C ALA A 53 9.56 -20.78 -39.89
N VAL A 54 10.22 -19.64 -39.72
CA VAL A 54 9.64 -18.47 -39.08
C VAL A 54 8.60 -17.86 -40.03
N GLN A 55 7.36 -17.72 -39.56
CA GLN A 55 6.27 -17.18 -40.37
C GLN A 55 6.33 -15.65 -40.45
N ASP A 56 6.41 -15.01 -39.28
CA ASP A 56 6.46 -13.56 -39.16
C ASP A 56 7.23 -13.11 -37.92
N TRP A 57 7.59 -11.84 -37.91
CA TRP A 57 8.12 -11.19 -36.73
C TRP A 57 7.52 -9.79 -36.54
N ILE A 58 7.55 -9.32 -35.31
CA ILE A 58 7.10 -7.98 -34.92
C ILE A 58 8.20 -7.28 -34.15
N GLU A 59 8.19 -5.94 -34.16
CA GLU A 59 9.06 -5.13 -33.32
C GLU A 59 8.28 -4.02 -32.63
N MET A 60 8.37 -4.01 -31.30
CA MET A 60 7.68 -3.05 -30.44
C MET A 60 8.69 -2.12 -29.76
N PRO A 61 8.56 -0.80 -29.96
CA PRO A 61 9.31 0.16 -29.16
C PRO A 61 8.76 0.16 -27.73
N LYS A 62 9.67 0.09 -26.75
CA LYS A 62 9.41 0.22 -25.32
C LYS A 62 10.22 1.39 -24.76
N LYS A 63 9.68 2.05 -23.73
CA LYS A 63 10.35 3.13 -23.02
C LYS A 63 10.02 3.06 -21.54
N ASP A 64 11.03 3.31 -20.72
CA ASP A 64 10.89 3.68 -19.31
C ASP A 64 11.45 5.09 -19.10
N LYS A 65 11.56 5.55 -17.85
CA LYS A 65 12.07 6.89 -17.52
C LYS A 65 13.54 7.08 -17.93
N TYR A 66 14.32 6.00 -17.99
CA TYR A 66 15.78 6.03 -18.10
C TYR A 66 16.31 5.47 -19.43
N SER A 67 15.49 4.73 -20.18
CA SER A 67 15.90 4.01 -21.37
C SER A 67 14.75 3.76 -22.33
N SER A 68 15.08 3.73 -23.62
CA SER A 68 14.21 3.24 -24.68
C SER A 68 14.88 2.06 -25.36
N TRP A 69 14.10 1.02 -25.66
CA TRP A 69 14.60 -0.18 -26.32
C TRP A 69 13.52 -0.77 -27.21
N PHE A 70 13.94 -1.56 -28.19
CA PHE A 70 13.06 -2.38 -29.01
C PHE A 70 12.99 -3.81 -28.49
N GLU A 71 11.79 -4.38 -28.54
CA GLU A 71 11.54 -5.80 -28.32
C GLU A 71 11.02 -6.41 -29.62
N MET A 72 11.76 -7.38 -30.15
CA MET A 72 11.37 -8.16 -31.32
C MET A 72 10.74 -9.47 -30.85
N THR A 73 9.58 -9.84 -31.40
CA THR A 73 8.99 -11.16 -31.17
C THR A 73 8.90 -11.91 -32.48
N ILE A 74 9.46 -13.11 -32.49
CA ILE A 74 9.53 -14.05 -33.59
C ILE A 74 8.41 -15.07 -33.41
N TYR A 75 7.65 -15.35 -34.46
CA TYR A 75 6.58 -16.34 -34.46
C TYR A 75 6.90 -17.46 -35.47
N GLY A 76 7.06 -18.68 -34.96
CA GLY A 76 7.02 -19.92 -35.73
C GLY A 76 5.62 -20.53 -35.72
N GLU A 77 5.47 -21.72 -36.29
CA GLU A 77 4.17 -22.41 -36.43
C GLU A 77 3.48 -22.69 -35.08
N SER A 78 4.24 -23.20 -34.10
CA SER A 78 3.72 -23.56 -32.77
C SER A 78 4.32 -22.70 -31.64
N ASP A 79 5.27 -21.83 -31.98
CA ASP A 79 6.21 -21.27 -31.03
C ASP A 79 6.41 -19.77 -31.22
N LYS A 80 6.70 -19.08 -30.10
CA LYS A 80 7.15 -17.68 -30.14
C LYS A 80 8.40 -17.49 -29.30
N TYR A 81 9.19 -16.49 -29.66
CA TYR A 81 10.37 -16.10 -28.88
C TYR A 81 10.60 -14.59 -28.97
N SER A 82 10.95 -13.95 -27.85
CA SER A 82 11.13 -12.50 -27.78
C SER A 82 12.58 -12.13 -27.46
N VAL A 83 13.11 -11.16 -28.18
CA VAL A 83 14.47 -10.64 -28.08
C VAL A 83 14.41 -9.15 -27.76
N SER A 84 15.17 -8.70 -26.76
CA SER A 84 15.24 -7.29 -26.36
C SER A 84 16.58 -6.68 -26.74
N SER A 85 16.57 -5.53 -27.44
CA SER A 85 17.78 -4.75 -27.72
C SER A 85 18.50 -4.23 -26.47
N ARG A 86 17.82 -4.19 -25.31
CA ARG A 86 18.44 -3.85 -24.01
C ARG A 86 19.35 -4.96 -23.49
N VAL A 87 19.05 -6.21 -23.83
CA VAL A 87 19.74 -7.40 -23.32
C VAL A 87 20.80 -7.89 -24.32
N TYR A 88 20.48 -7.87 -25.61
CA TYR A 88 21.31 -8.45 -26.65
C TYR A 88 22.05 -7.38 -27.46
N LYS A 89 23.37 -7.28 -27.29
CA LYS A 89 24.22 -6.35 -28.04
C LYS A 89 24.21 -6.61 -29.56
N ASN A 90 23.96 -7.85 -29.97
CA ASN A 90 23.86 -8.27 -31.37
C ASN A 90 22.44 -8.15 -31.95
N TYR A 91 21.55 -7.38 -31.32
CA TYR A 91 20.15 -7.23 -31.73
C TYR A 91 19.97 -6.87 -33.21
N ASP A 92 20.72 -5.89 -33.72
CA ASP A 92 20.59 -5.46 -35.11
C ASP A 92 21.01 -6.56 -36.09
N LYS A 93 22.03 -7.34 -35.75
CA LYS A 93 22.44 -8.52 -36.54
C LYS A 93 21.35 -9.59 -36.53
N LEU A 94 20.77 -9.89 -35.37
CA LEU A 94 19.65 -10.84 -35.26
C LEU A 94 18.46 -10.36 -36.11
N LYS A 95 18.11 -9.09 -36.02
CA LYS A 95 17.03 -8.46 -36.78
C LYS A 95 17.26 -8.56 -38.29
N SER A 96 18.48 -8.27 -38.77
CA SER A 96 18.80 -8.38 -40.20
C SER A 96 18.73 -9.82 -40.71
N GLU A 97 19.20 -10.80 -39.92
CA GLU A 97 19.17 -12.21 -40.32
C GLU A 97 17.73 -12.75 -40.34
N ILE A 98 16.92 -12.50 -39.32
CA ILE A 98 15.50 -12.89 -39.28
C ILE A 98 14.72 -12.23 -40.43
N GLY A 99 15.02 -10.96 -40.72
CA GLY A 99 14.37 -10.22 -41.80
C GLY A 99 14.65 -10.77 -43.21
N ARG A 100 15.67 -11.62 -43.40
CA ARG A 100 15.91 -12.31 -44.68
C ARG A 100 14.93 -13.46 -44.92
N TYR A 101 14.47 -14.10 -43.85
CA TYR A 101 13.63 -15.30 -43.93
C TYR A 101 12.15 -15.03 -43.67
N ALA A 102 11.82 -14.01 -42.87
CA ALA A 102 10.46 -13.70 -42.48
C ALA A 102 10.11 -12.21 -42.64
N PHE A 103 8.86 -11.94 -43.02
CA PHE A 103 8.38 -10.56 -43.17
C PHE A 103 7.96 -9.96 -41.81
N ARG A 104 8.10 -8.63 -41.70
CA ARG A 104 7.66 -7.89 -40.52
C ARG A 104 6.15 -7.66 -40.56
N ASN A 105 5.42 -8.21 -39.59
CA ASN A 105 3.96 -8.09 -39.53
C ASN A 105 3.51 -6.83 -38.77
N ARG A 106 3.40 -5.71 -39.51
CA ARG A 106 2.92 -4.42 -38.95
C ARG A 106 1.45 -4.45 -38.52
N SER A 107 0.62 -5.29 -39.12
CA SER A 107 -0.80 -5.42 -38.74
C SER A 107 -0.94 -6.06 -37.34
N LYS A 108 -0.18 -7.13 -37.09
CA LYS A 108 -0.08 -7.79 -35.78
C LYS A 108 0.52 -6.88 -34.71
N GLU A 109 1.51 -6.04 -35.06
CA GLU A 109 2.02 -4.99 -34.16
C GLU A 109 0.92 -4.03 -33.71
N LYS A 110 0.10 -3.54 -34.67
CA LYS A 110 -1.03 -2.65 -34.36
C LYS A 110 -2.05 -3.37 -33.48
N GLU A 111 -2.41 -4.61 -33.81
CA GLU A 111 -3.37 -5.41 -33.05
C GLU A 111 -2.92 -5.65 -31.60
N ILE A 112 -1.65 -6.00 -31.38
CA ILE A 112 -1.09 -6.21 -30.04
C ILE A 112 -1.08 -4.90 -29.25
N LYS A 113 -0.70 -3.78 -29.87
CA LYS A 113 -0.76 -2.45 -29.22
C LYS A 113 -2.20 -2.11 -28.80
N LEU A 114 -3.18 -2.40 -29.65
CA LEU A 114 -4.60 -2.20 -29.35
C LEU A 114 -5.08 -3.10 -28.22
N ARG A 115 -4.73 -4.38 -28.27
CA ARG A 115 -5.08 -5.36 -27.23
C ARG A 115 -4.51 -4.96 -25.87
N ASN A 116 -3.25 -4.52 -25.83
CA ASN A 116 -2.61 -4.04 -24.60
C ASN A 116 -3.26 -2.77 -24.08
N THR A 117 -3.59 -1.82 -24.97
CA THR A 117 -4.28 -0.58 -24.58
C THR A 117 -5.67 -0.90 -24.02
N ARG A 118 -6.42 -1.83 -24.64
CA ARG A 118 -7.71 -2.30 -24.14
C ARG A 118 -7.59 -2.97 -22.78
N ARG A 119 -6.58 -3.83 -22.58
CA ARG A 119 -6.28 -4.43 -21.28
C ARG A 119 -6.04 -3.37 -20.20
N ILE A 120 -5.24 -2.34 -20.50
CA ILE A 120 -5.03 -1.21 -19.57
C ILE A 120 -6.35 -0.52 -19.25
N GLY A 121 -7.19 -0.24 -20.27
CA GLY A 121 -8.52 0.33 -20.07
C GLY A 121 -9.40 -0.52 -19.14
N TYR A 122 -9.47 -1.83 -19.34
CA TYR A 122 -10.23 -2.74 -18.47
C TYR A 122 -9.68 -2.79 -17.04
N VAL A 123 -8.35 -2.78 -16.87
CA VAL A 123 -7.71 -2.75 -15.54
C VAL A 123 -8.08 -1.45 -14.79
N LEU A 124 -8.06 -0.31 -15.47
CA LEU A 124 -8.45 0.98 -14.89
C LEU A 124 -9.93 1.01 -14.50
N LEU A 125 -10.81 0.48 -15.35
CA LEU A 125 -12.24 0.34 -15.03
C LEU A 125 -12.45 -0.55 -13.80
N ALA A 126 -11.82 -1.71 -13.75
CA ALA A 126 -11.91 -2.63 -12.62
C ALA A 126 -11.41 -1.98 -11.33
N LEU A 127 -10.30 -1.25 -11.39
CA LEU A 127 -9.75 -0.51 -10.26
C LEU A 127 -10.72 0.58 -9.77
N GLY A 128 -11.30 1.36 -10.69
CA GLY A 128 -12.27 2.39 -10.35
C GLY A 128 -13.53 1.82 -9.68
N VAL A 129 -14.08 0.72 -10.21
CA VAL A 129 -15.22 0.01 -9.62
C VAL A 129 -14.87 -0.52 -8.22
N LEU A 130 -13.69 -1.12 -8.06
CA LEU A 130 -13.22 -1.61 -6.76
C LEU A 130 -13.13 -0.48 -5.73
N ILE A 131 -12.59 0.69 -6.10
CA ILE A 131 -12.52 1.86 -5.22
C ILE A 131 -13.93 2.30 -4.80
N LEU A 132 -14.90 2.34 -5.73
CA LEU A 132 -16.28 2.72 -5.41
C LEU A 132 -16.96 1.72 -4.47
N ILE A 133 -16.76 0.42 -4.68
CA ILE A 133 -17.28 -0.64 -3.78
C ILE A 133 -16.70 -0.46 -2.38
N LEU A 134 -15.38 -0.32 -2.25
CA LEU A 134 -14.71 -0.14 -0.96
C LEU A 134 -15.18 1.15 -0.26
N THR A 135 -15.38 2.22 -1.03
CA THR A 135 -15.93 3.49 -0.52
C THR A 135 -17.34 3.31 0.01
N GLY A 136 -18.21 2.60 -0.71
CA GLY A 136 -19.56 2.27 -0.27
C GLY A 136 -19.57 1.42 0.99
N CYS A 137 -18.72 0.37 1.06
CA CYS A 137 -18.56 -0.45 2.26
C CYS A 137 -18.10 0.37 3.46
N TRP A 138 -17.16 1.31 3.26
CA TRP A 138 -16.67 2.17 4.33
C TRP A 138 -17.72 3.20 4.77
N ALA A 139 -18.49 3.75 3.84
CA ALA A 139 -19.57 4.71 4.12
C ALA A 139 -20.74 4.06 4.88
N VAL A 140 -21.05 2.80 4.60
CA VAL A 140 -22.12 2.04 5.28
C VAL A 140 -21.64 1.42 6.61
N LYS A 141 -20.32 1.37 6.85
CA LYS A 141 -19.79 0.89 8.13
C LYS A 141 -20.28 1.83 9.24
N LYS A 142 -21.22 1.31 10.05
CA LYS A 142 -21.75 2.00 11.23
C LYS A 142 -20.60 2.51 12.08
N GLU A 143 -20.81 3.68 12.67
CA GLU A 143 -19.89 4.21 13.68
C GLU A 143 -19.70 3.15 14.77
N ASP A 144 -18.49 3.10 15.32
CA ASP A 144 -18.22 2.19 16.43
C ASP A 144 -19.25 2.50 17.52
N PRO A 145 -19.85 1.47 18.14
CA PRO A 145 -20.85 1.69 19.17
C PRO A 145 -20.26 2.54 20.28
N ASP A 146 -21.11 3.38 20.88
CA ASP A 146 -20.74 4.17 22.04
C ASP A 146 -20.10 3.28 23.11
N LEU A 147 -19.00 3.76 23.67
CA LEU A 147 -18.39 3.11 24.82
C LEU A 147 -19.31 3.28 26.02
N THR A 148 -19.48 2.21 26.77
CA THR A 148 -20.22 2.21 28.03
C THR A 148 -19.25 2.08 29.21
N SER A 149 -19.74 2.27 30.44
CA SER A 149 -18.93 2.11 31.64
C SER A 149 -18.34 0.70 31.80
N VAL A 150 -18.93 -0.32 31.16
CA VAL A 150 -18.39 -1.70 31.17
C VAL A 150 -17.13 -1.83 30.30
N ASP A 151 -17.01 -0.98 29.27
CA ASP A 151 -15.90 -0.98 28.34
C ASP A 151 -14.69 -0.19 28.85
N ILE A 152 -14.83 0.44 30.02
CA ILE A 152 -13.86 1.37 30.59
C ILE A 152 -13.36 0.84 31.94
N ARG A 153 -12.05 0.96 32.13
CA ARG A 153 -11.37 0.72 33.39
C ARG A 153 -10.82 2.03 33.92
N LEU A 154 -11.23 2.40 35.12
CA LEU A 154 -10.69 3.56 35.83
C LEU A 154 -9.34 3.20 36.44
N VAL A 155 -8.33 4.03 36.18
CA VAL A 155 -6.99 3.97 36.78
C VAL A 155 -6.84 5.21 37.65
N THR A 156 -6.60 5.01 38.94
CA THR A 156 -6.34 6.11 39.89
C THR A 156 -4.87 6.12 40.24
N ASP A 157 -4.21 7.24 40.00
CA ASP A 157 -2.78 7.38 40.25
C ASP A 157 -2.36 8.86 40.38
N VAL A 158 -1.09 9.08 40.69
CA VAL A 158 -0.47 10.40 40.83
C VAL A 158 0.24 10.79 39.54
N LEU A 159 0.08 12.05 39.13
CA LEU A 159 0.77 12.62 37.98
C LEU A 159 2.28 12.71 38.21
N ASP A 160 3.05 12.28 37.21
CA ASP A 160 4.51 12.41 37.18
C ASP A 160 5.02 13.56 36.30
N ASN A 161 4.17 14.16 35.47
CA ASN A 161 4.48 15.36 34.71
C ASN A 161 3.47 16.48 34.98
N ASP A 162 3.90 17.72 34.79
CA ASP A 162 2.96 18.84 34.73
C ASP A 162 2.13 18.73 33.45
N PRO A 163 0.81 18.95 33.50
CA PRO A 163 -0.02 19.02 32.32
C PRO A 163 0.42 20.13 31.37
N TYR A 164 0.44 19.85 30.07
CA TYR A 164 0.70 20.88 29.04
C TYR A 164 0.07 20.49 27.70
N ILE A 165 -0.28 21.51 26.91
CA ILE A 165 -0.86 21.33 25.57
C ILE A 165 0.25 21.21 24.54
N ILE A 166 0.32 20.05 23.88
CA ILE A 166 1.20 19.79 22.76
C ILE A 166 0.56 20.31 21.47
N LYS A 167 1.30 21.11 20.71
CA LYS A 167 0.89 21.58 19.37
C LYS A 167 1.56 20.72 18.30
N GLY A 168 0.76 19.96 17.58
CA GLY A 168 1.16 19.15 16.44
C GLY A 168 1.03 19.88 15.10
N SER A 169 1.32 19.15 14.02
CA SER A 169 1.17 19.67 12.66
C SER A 169 -0.28 20.06 12.33
N LYS A 170 -0.46 21.06 11.46
CA LYS A 170 -1.79 21.52 11.01
C LYS A 170 -2.74 21.95 12.14
N GLY A 171 -2.19 22.46 13.24
CA GLY A 171 -2.98 22.93 14.39
C GLY A 171 -3.59 21.81 15.23
N ALA A 172 -3.16 20.55 15.03
CA ALA A 172 -3.51 19.45 15.92
C ALA A 172 -3.04 19.77 17.34
N ARG A 173 -3.84 19.37 18.34
CA ARG A 173 -3.49 19.54 19.74
C ARG A 173 -3.72 18.23 20.50
N SER A 174 -2.90 18.02 21.51
CA SER A 174 -2.97 16.85 22.38
C SER A 174 -2.44 17.16 23.77
N ILE A 175 -2.75 16.29 24.72
CA ILE A 175 -2.18 16.28 26.07
C ILE A 175 -1.63 14.89 26.33
N GLU A 176 -0.44 14.84 26.93
CA GLU A 176 0.23 13.61 27.35
C GLU A 176 0.31 13.60 28.88
N ILE A 177 -0.11 12.48 29.45
CA ILE A 177 -0.17 12.25 30.89
C ILE A 177 0.77 11.08 31.23
N GLN A 178 1.64 11.29 32.20
CA GLN A 178 2.52 10.27 32.77
C GLN A 178 2.10 10.03 34.22
N LEU A 179 1.99 8.75 34.56
CA LEU A 179 1.55 8.30 35.88
C LEU A 179 2.72 7.65 36.62
N LYS A 180 2.83 7.89 37.93
CA LYS A 180 3.95 7.36 38.74
C LYS A 180 3.99 5.84 38.80
N SER A 181 2.86 5.16 38.85
CA SER A 181 2.80 3.70 38.93
C SER A 181 2.99 3.01 37.57
N TYR A 182 2.94 3.79 36.47
CA TYR A 182 3.03 3.29 35.10
C TYR A 182 4.00 4.13 34.23
N PRO A 183 5.28 4.27 34.65
CA PRO A 183 6.23 5.19 34.01
C PRO A 183 6.60 4.81 32.57
N GLU A 184 6.36 3.56 32.17
CA GLU A 184 6.61 3.06 30.82
C GLU A 184 5.52 3.46 29.80
N PHE A 185 4.37 3.96 30.27
CA PHE A 185 3.22 4.31 29.46
C PHE A 185 3.01 5.82 29.38
N THR A 186 2.54 6.26 28.22
CA THR A 186 2.05 7.62 28.00
C THR A 186 0.54 7.57 27.73
N PHE A 187 -0.21 8.25 28.58
CA PHE A 187 -1.66 8.34 28.49
C PHE A 187 -2.02 9.57 27.67
N ASN A 188 -2.63 9.36 26.51
CA ASN A 188 -2.74 10.36 25.46
C ASN A 188 -4.19 10.80 25.25
N ILE A 189 -4.42 12.11 25.26
CA ILE A 189 -5.68 12.74 24.84
C ILE A 189 -5.40 13.52 23.55
N SER A 190 -5.99 13.08 22.43
CA SER A 190 -5.76 13.69 21.12
C SER A 190 -7.01 13.64 20.25
N GLY A 191 -7.01 14.37 19.13
CA GLY A 191 -8.07 14.27 18.12
C GLY A 191 -9.44 14.68 18.66
N ALA A 192 -10.42 13.79 18.54
CA ALA A 192 -11.78 14.05 19.01
C ALA A 192 -11.86 14.17 20.55
N ALA A 193 -11.09 13.37 21.29
CA ALA A 193 -11.03 13.44 22.75
C ALA A 193 -10.49 14.79 23.25
N TYR A 194 -9.46 15.32 22.60
CA TYR A 194 -8.95 16.65 22.93
C TYR A 194 -9.97 17.76 22.63
N LYS A 195 -10.81 17.62 21.60
CA LYS A 195 -11.86 18.60 21.31
C LYS A 195 -13.02 18.55 22.32
N ALA A 196 -13.22 17.40 22.96
CA ALA A 196 -14.27 17.18 23.95
C ALA A 196 -13.86 17.61 25.37
N MET A 197 -12.55 17.67 25.66
CA MET A 197 -12.05 17.95 27.00
C MET A 197 -11.99 19.45 27.31
N TYR A 198 -12.04 19.77 28.59
CA TYR A 198 -11.72 21.08 29.16
C TYR A 198 -10.20 21.25 29.32
N ALA A 199 -9.47 21.27 28.20
CA ALA A 199 -7.99 21.23 28.16
C ALA A 199 -7.31 22.39 28.89
N GLU A 200 -7.80 23.61 28.70
CA GLU A 200 -7.21 24.79 29.33
C GLU A 200 -7.45 24.77 30.84
N ASP A 201 -8.63 24.34 31.29
CA ASP A 201 -8.93 24.22 32.72
C ASP A 201 -8.01 23.18 33.36
N TYR A 202 -7.91 21.98 32.77
CA TYR A 202 -7.02 20.92 33.25
C TYR A 202 -5.56 21.38 33.39
N VAL A 203 -5.04 22.11 32.39
CA VAL A 203 -3.64 22.56 32.39
C VAL A 203 -3.38 23.69 33.39
N ASN A 204 -4.41 24.47 33.75
CA ASN A 204 -4.28 25.58 34.68
C ASN A 204 -4.52 25.16 36.15
N THR A 205 -5.32 24.13 36.39
CA THR A 205 -5.71 23.69 37.75
C THR A 205 -4.88 22.54 38.27
N VAL A 206 -4.52 21.58 37.41
CA VAL A 206 -3.85 20.34 37.80
C VAL A 206 -2.34 20.46 37.65
N LYS A 207 -1.59 19.93 38.62
CA LYS A 207 -0.13 19.95 38.64
C LYS A 207 0.46 18.58 38.90
N ARG A 208 1.77 18.45 38.61
CA ARG A 208 2.53 17.25 39.00
C ARG A 208 2.36 16.97 40.49
N GLY A 209 2.10 15.71 40.83
CA GLY A 209 1.87 15.27 42.21
C GLY A 209 0.40 15.20 42.61
N ASP A 210 -0.52 15.75 41.82
CA ASP A 210 -1.95 15.59 42.04
C ASP A 210 -2.42 14.18 41.69
N SER A 211 -3.47 13.73 42.39
CA SER A 211 -4.15 12.47 42.11
C SER A 211 -5.19 12.68 41.02
N VAL A 212 -5.17 11.79 40.02
CA VAL A 212 -6.09 11.82 38.88
C VAL A 212 -6.79 10.47 38.71
N PHE A 213 -7.97 10.53 38.12
CA PHE A 213 -8.77 9.39 37.69
C PHE A 213 -8.80 9.37 36.17
N ILE A 214 -8.27 8.30 35.57
CA ILE A 214 -8.15 8.15 34.13
C ILE A 214 -8.95 6.94 33.68
N GLY A 215 -9.98 7.16 32.87
CA GLY A 215 -10.72 6.09 32.21
C GLY A 215 -10.01 5.67 30.92
N ILE A 216 -9.66 4.39 30.80
CA ILE A 216 -9.08 3.79 29.59
C ILE A 216 -9.89 2.56 29.16
N LYS A 217 -9.73 2.09 27.92
CA LYS A 217 -10.44 0.88 27.48
C LYS A 217 -10.03 -0.32 28.31
N THR A 218 -10.99 -1.12 28.76
CA THR A 218 -10.72 -2.39 29.47
C THR A 218 -9.82 -3.30 28.64
N ALA A 219 -10.01 -3.35 27.32
CA ALA A 219 -9.15 -4.09 26.42
C ALA A 219 -7.69 -3.59 26.38
N ASP A 220 -7.47 -2.27 26.44
CA ASP A 220 -6.11 -1.70 26.50
C ASP A 220 -5.45 -2.00 27.86
N TYR A 221 -6.21 -1.90 28.95
CA TYR A 221 -5.73 -2.27 30.29
C TYR A 221 -5.29 -3.74 30.32
N ASN A 222 -6.14 -4.65 29.84
CA ASN A 222 -5.87 -6.10 29.81
C ASN A 222 -4.64 -6.46 28.96
N LYS A 223 -4.51 -5.84 27.78
CA LYS A 223 -3.44 -6.15 26.83
C LYS A 223 -2.11 -5.51 27.19
N LYS A 224 -2.11 -4.24 27.59
CA LYS A 224 -0.89 -3.43 27.75
C LYS A 224 -0.38 -3.44 29.18
N ILE A 225 -1.25 -3.20 30.15
CA ILE A 225 -0.87 -3.04 31.56
C ILE A 225 -0.71 -4.41 32.23
N ILE A 226 -1.78 -5.21 32.33
CA ILE A 226 -1.71 -6.51 33.04
C ILE A 226 -1.27 -7.68 32.15
N ARG A 227 -1.21 -7.48 30.83
CA ARG A 227 -0.73 -8.45 29.82
C ARG A 227 -1.42 -9.82 29.86
N THR A 228 -2.71 -9.84 30.23
CA THR A 228 -3.52 -11.06 30.26
C THR A 228 -4.01 -11.47 28.87
N GLU A 229 -4.04 -10.53 27.93
CA GLU A 229 -4.42 -10.76 26.54
C GLU A 229 -3.23 -10.52 25.59
N PRO A 230 -3.08 -11.30 24.51
CA PRO A 230 -1.97 -11.12 23.58
C PRO A 230 -2.13 -9.82 22.78
N LEU A 231 -1.03 -9.05 22.69
CA LEU A 231 -0.94 -7.89 21.79
C LEU A 231 -1.17 -8.32 20.34
N ASN A 232 -2.07 -7.61 19.65
CA ASN A 232 -2.30 -7.83 18.24
C ASN A 232 -1.13 -7.26 17.39
N PHE A 233 -1.16 -7.50 16.08
CA PHE A 233 -0.10 -7.06 15.18
C PHE A 233 0.10 -5.53 15.20
N TRP A 234 -0.99 -4.75 15.28
CA TRP A 234 -0.95 -3.28 15.32
C TRP A 234 -0.41 -2.77 16.65
N ASP A 235 -0.81 -3.38 17.78
CA ASP A 235 -0.33 -3.02 19.11
C ASP A 235 1.21 -3.16 19.23
N LYS A 236 1.78 -4.17 18.55
CA LYS A 236 3.24 -4.42 18.54
C LYS A 236 4.03 -3.48 17.63
N THR A 237 3.38 -2.88 16.63
CA THR A 237 4.06 -2.13 15.56
C THR A 237 3.87 -0.62 15.65
N ILE A 238 2.78 -0.16 16.28
CA ILE A 238 2.44 1.26 16.43
C ILE A 238 1.96 1.49 17.86
N LYS A 239 2.54 2.47 18.58
CA LYS A 239 2.03 2.96 19.88
C LYS A 239 1.95 1.91 21.01
N CYS A 240 2.89 0.98 21.11
CA CYS A 240 2.88 -0.07 22.16
C CYS A 240 2.80 0.51 23.60
N ASN A 241 3.40 1.68 23.83
CA ASN A 241 3.45 2.34 25.12
C ASN A 241 2.45 3.52 25.25
N SER A 242 1.56 3.70 24.28
CA SER A 242 0.57 4.76 24.31
C SER A 242 -0.81 4.18 24.59
N ILE A 243 -1.52 4.80 25.53
CA ILE A 243 -2.88 4.41 25.92
C ILE A 243 -3.78 5.63 25.72
N ASP A 244 -4.87 5.46 24.96
CA ASP A 244 -5.79 6.56 24.72
C ASP A 244 -6.70 6.74 25.96
N VAL A 245 -6.84 7.99 26.40
CA VAL A 245 -7.67 8.37 27.55
C VAL A 245 -9.08 8.71 27.08
N ILE A 246 -10.06 8.11 27.74
CA ILE A 246 -11.50 8.27 27.45
C ILE A 246 -12.17 9.17 28.48
N GLU A 247 -11.78 9.03 29.75
CA GLU A 247 -12.26 9.89 30.84
C GLU A 247 -11.08 10.45 31.61
N LEU A 248 -11.21 11.69 32.10
CA LEU A 248 -10.21 12.34 32.93
C LEU A 248 -10.89 13.20 33.98
N ALA A 249 -10.57 12.96 35.25
CA ALA A 249 -11.03 13.77 36.38
C ALA A 249 -9.94 13.86 37.45
N ASP A 250 -10.07 14.84 38.35
CA ASP A 250 -9.40 14.87 39.64
C ASP A 250 -10.44 14.81 40.78
N VAL A 251 -10.01 15.11 42.01
CA VAL A 251 -10.89 15.11 43.20
C VAL A 251 -11.97 16.21 43.13
N SER A 252 -11.71 17.28 42.38
CA SER A 252 -12.49 18.51 42.36
C SER A 252 -13.30 18.73 41.08
N SER A 253 -12.89 18.15 39.96
CA SER A 253 -13.40 18.47 38.63
C SER A 253 -13.27 17.32 37.64
N GLU A 254 -14.22 17.23 36.72
CA GLU A 254 -14.19 16.34 35.56
C GLU A 254 -13.76 17.14 34.33
N TYR A 255 -12.69 16.70 33.66
CA TYR A 255 -12.09 17.39 32.52
C TYR A 255 -12.43 16.74 31.19
N LEU A 256 -12.75 15.45 31.18
CA LEU A 256 -13.24 14.72 30.02
C LEU A 256 -14.23 13.65 30.48
N ALA A 257 -15.51 13.84 30.15
CA ALA A 257 -16.57 12.88 30.45
C ALA A 257 -16.76 11.88 29.30
N LEU A 258 -17.15 10.64 29.59
CA LEU A 258 -17.44 9.62 28.57
C LEU A 258 -18.50 10.07 27.57
N ARG A 259 -19.55 10.76 28.03
CA ARG A 259 -20.62 11.28 27.16
C ARG A 259 -20.03 12.22 26.10
N ASP A 260 -19.15 13.11 26.52
CA ASP A 260 -18.60 14.14 25.65
C ASP A 260 -17.53 13.54 24.72
N TYR A 261 -16.79 12.54 25.20
CA TYR A 261 -15.92 11.70 24.37
C TYR A 261 -16.71 11.01 23.25
N ASN A 262 -17.81 10.31 23.58
CA ASN A 262 -18.64 9.61 22.61
C ASN A 262 -19.27 10.58 21.59
N ALA A 263 -19.84 11.69 22.07
CA ALA A 263 -20.42 12.73 21.20
C ALA A 263 -19.39 13.32 20.21
N ALA A 264 -18.15 13.54 20.65
CA ALA A 264 -17.09 14.05 19.77
C ALA A 264 -16.62 13.03 18.73
N HIS A 265 -16.71 11.72 19.02
CA HIS A 265 -16.34 10.66 18.07
C HIS A 265 -17.39 10.45 16.98
N HIS A 266 -18.67 10.73 17.25
CA HIS A 266 -19.72 10.79 16.24
C HIS A 266 -19.54 11.95 15.25
N ASN A 267 -19.01 13.08 15.71
CA ASN A 267 -18.88 14.28 14.87
C ASN A 267 -17.57 14.32 14.04
N ASN A 268 -16.76 13.26 14.07
CA ASN A 268 -15.51 13.20 13.32
C ASN A 268 -15.79 12.80 11.86
N SER A 269 -15.77 13.77 10.94
CA SER A 269 -16.36 13.63 9.60
C SER A 269 -15.59 12.63 8.71
N LYS A 270 -16.13 11.40 8.62
CA LYS A 270 -15.78 10.44 7.56
C LYS A 270 -16.04 11.00 6.15
N THR A 271 -16.93 11.99 6.05
CA THR A 271 -17.48 12.56 4.80
C THR A 271 -16.41 13.03 3.83
N THR A 272 -15.35 13.71 4.28
CA THR A 272 -14.31 14.23 3.38
C THR A 272 -13.53 13.10 2.70
N GLY A 273 -13.21 12.04 3.44
CA GLY A 273 -12.56 10.85 2.90
C GLY A 273 -13.44 10.09 1.90
N VAL A 274 -14.74 9.97 2.20
CA VAL A 274 -15.72 9.31 1.31
C VAL A 274 -15.81 10.04 -0.02
N VAL A 275 -15.98 11.38 0.01
CA VAL A 275 -16.11 12.20 -1.20
C VAL A 275 -14.84 12.13 -2.06
N PHE A 276 -13.66 12.20 -1.43
CA PHE A 276 -12.39 12.07 -2.15
C PHE A 276 -12.27 10.71 -2.87
N MET A 277 -12.58 9.61 -2.19
CA MET A 277 -12.49 8.27 -2.78
C MET A 277 -13.52 8.06 -3.88
N LEU A 278 -14.71 8.66 -3.76
CA LEU A 278 -15.73 8.65 -4.82
C LEU A 278 -15.22 9.35 -6.09
N ILE A 279 -14.65 10.55 -5.94
CA ILE A 279 -14.06 11.30 -7.08
C ILE A 279 -12.93 10.48 -7.70
N LEU A 280 -12.06 9.89 -6.90
CA LEU A 280 -10.94 9.07 -7.36
C LEU A 280 -11.42 7.84 -8.14
N GLY A 281 -12.45 7.14 -7.66
CA GLY A 281 -13.06 6.00 -8.36
C GLY A 281 -13.63 6.41 -9.72
N LEU A 282 -14.38 7.51 -9.78
CA LEU A 282 -14.91 8.05 -11.03
C LEU A 282 -13.81 8.49 -12.01
N PHE A 283 -12.72 9.07 -11.49
CA PHE A 283 -11.56 9.43 -12.29
C PHE A 283 -10.95 8.21 -12.99
N PHE A 284 -10.74 7.10 -12.29
CA PHE A 284 -10.23 5.87 -12.91
C PHE A 284 -11.19 5.28 -13.95
N ILE A 285 -12.50 5.33 -13.69
CA ILE A 285 -13.51 4.87 -14.65
C ILE A 285 -13.46 5.71 -15.93
N THR A 286 -13.48 7.03 -15.81
CA THR A 286 -13.42 7.95 -16.95
C THR A 286 -12.12 7.77 -17.75
N LEU A 287 -10.97 7.65 -17.08
CA LEU A 287 -9.69 7.40 -17.73
C LEU A 287 -9.65 6.04 -18.44
N GLY A 288 -10.27 5.00 -17.86
CA GLY A 288 -10.47 3.71 -18.49
C GLY A 288 -11.32 3.80 -19.78
N LEU A 289 -12.45 4.51 -19.73
CA LEU A 289 -13.32 4.73 -20.90
C LEU A 289 -12.63 5.53 -22.00
N VAL A 290 -11.92 6.61 -21.65
CA VAL A 290 -11.13 7.41 -22.61
C VAL A 290 -10.04 6.56 -23.26
N THR A 291 -9.34 5.73 -22.48
CA THR A 291 -8.32 4.80 -22.99
C THR A 291 -8.92 3.82 -24.01
N LEU A 292 -10.12 3.30 -23.74
CA LEU A 292 -10.84 2.40 -24.66
C LEU A 292 -11.34 3.13 -25.92
N ARG A 293 -11.72 4.41 -25.81
CA ARG A 293 -12.24 5.22 -26.92
C ARG A 293 -11.14 5.74 -27.86
N SER A 294 -10.04 6.26 -27.32
CA SER A 294 -8.96 6.97 -28.06
C SER A 294 -8.33 6.18 -29.22
N LYS A 295 -8.55 4.87 -29.28
CA LYS A 295 -7.96 3.99 -30.29
C LYS A 295 -8.97 3.35 -31.23
N LYS A 296 -10.28 3.48 -30.96
CA LYS A 296 -11.33 3.12 -31.93
C LYS A 296 -11.25 4.05 -33.15
N ASP A 297 -10.88 5.32 -32.93
CA ASP A 297 -10.76 6.34 -33.98
C ASP A 297 -9.45 6.26 -34.78
N SER A 298 -8.47 5.45 -34.33
CA SER A 298 -7.19 5.23 -35.05
C SER A 298 -7.22 4.03 -36.02
N LEU A 299 -8.40 3.42 -36.17
CA LEU A 299 -8.66 2.21 -36.97
C LEU A 299 -9.68 2.46 -38.10
N ILE A 300 -10.22 3.67 -38.20
CA ILE A 300 -11.03 4.18 -39.31
C ILE A 300 -10.12 5.11 -40.11
#